data_AF-A0A3N0Y963-F1
#
_entry.id   AF-A0A3N0Y963-F1
#
_cell.length_a   1.000
_cell.length_b   1.000
_cell.length_c   1.000
_cell.angle_alpha   90.00
_cell.angle_beta   90.00
_cell.angle_gamma   90.00
#
_symmetry.space_group_name_H-M   'P 1'
#
loop_
_entity.id
_entity.type
_entity.pdbx_description
1 polymer ?
#
loop_
_entity_poly.entity_id
_entity_poly.type
_entity_poly.pdbx_seq_one_letter_code
_entity_poly.pdbx_strand_id
1 'polypeptide(L)'
;MSIAAQSGNPGKEYYHLERTRKAHAYVPPAALKNYSVNEMVEKGLISTCRQEECMTVYQRANSEEVDCVFPIFWGEHSLSDRYIFFSVYTGEKDSWNASNEDIEDIEEMVSGNLGMPYQPEYTHSSLITMTNYLWNFKRIPEDLPPDLTKTEKPVPENFEPTEKNCPYYPGPCPPELNNAFVLTTQATVYGIFSQNKGISVYGKECPVCRNIVRFQEYNSGFHNYNNGVFLSIPLCSFLTTGLSNHIAIGRMLRTIESHSGTKLTYNSLRKAFYHFSALRKYSYNYFCYRCGHHPSVVIADTNWKVAFELPVHLLKHPEKHNITPQETEVNVAGRWENLEKEIVATGLCDGLSYSDRASTSRVAKEIDEDHILQVLDSKSPKKDELTKACNVLGVSASGSIADMINRLEELLLYKHVYPKMFVKLKKAGGGVLHMGCTHGVVYYASPLWWQESARDHGDALLSFKHPPTVYICDIAGCVASHVNNRTHQQFFQPHDGRVCEPTEANISLASAGKLRVNLDWVDNIKKKTKLNLEHSTTEQFSQPHPETGTTDRFSLYDRFHQKNQKRPEEKLRSLKAIPELASLINTAEAEQVNRELSSSRYSLCQMKDTQYMFSLRLYFHLHNARKNSAVKL
;
A
#
# COMPACT_ATOMS: atom_id res chain seq x y z
N MET A 1 -18.82 -0.90 33.89
CA MET A 1 -19.15 0.21 32.97
C MET A 1 -17.82 0.73 32.43
N SER A 2 -17.38 0.19 31.30
CA SER A 2 -17.47 0.80 29.95
C SER A 2 -16.29 1.73 29.68
N ILE A 3 -15.80 1.73 28.42
CA ILE A 3 -14.73 2.57 27.84
C ILE A 3 -13.35 1.90 27.99
N ALA A 4 -12.52 1.71 26.96
CA ALA A 4 -12.64 1.84 25.51
C ALA A 4 -11.52 0.97 24.92
N ALA A 5 -11.78 0.39 23.77
CA ALA A 5 -10.90 -0.58 23.16
C ALA A 5 -10.81 -0.16 21.67
N GLN A 6 -9.81 0.67 21.34
CA GLN A 6 -9.43 1.08 19.99
C GLN A 6 -8.04 0.52 19.64
N SER A 7 -7.87 -0.03 18.43
CA SER A 7 -6.75 0.32 17.52
C SER A 7 -6.58 -0.65 16.34
N GLY A 8 -6.27 -0.06 15.19
CA GLY A 8 -5.47 -0.64 14.10
C GLY A 8 -6.25 -1.04 12.85
N ASN A 9 -6.16 -0.23 11.80
CA ASN A 9 -5.49 -0.66 10.57
C ASN A 9 -5.45 0.47 9.51
N PRO A 10 -4.29 0.68 8.86
CA PRO A 10 -4.14 1.62 7.76
C PRO A 10 -4.57 0.95 6.44
N GLY A 11 -5.82 1.18 6.03
CA GLY A 11 -6.34 0.65 4.77
C GLY A 11 -7.68 1.23 4.35
N LYS A 12 -7.62 2.24 3.48
CA LYS A 12 -8.51 2.55 2.33
C LYS A 12 -9.77 3.43 2.41
N GLU A 13 -10.01 3.96 1.21
CA GLU A 13 -11.02 4.89 0.68
C GLU A 13 -12.48 4.40 0.71
N TYR A 14 -13.42 5.28 1.09
CA TYR A 14 -14.38 5.98 0.20
C TYR A 14 -15.30 6.91 1.02
N TYR A 15 -15.78 8.04 0.47
CA TYR A 15 -16.70 9.00 1.14
C TYR A 15 -18.11 8.42 1.48
N HIS A 16 -18.38 7.18 1.07
CA HIS A 16 -19.63 6.44 1.28
C HIS A 16 -19.44 5.21 2.16
N LEU A 17 -18.24 5.02 2.72
CA LEU A 17 -17.91 3.97 3.67
C LEU A 17 -17.92 4.59 5.09
N GLU A 18 -19.07 4.56 5.76
CA GLU A 18 -19.18 5.07 7.14
C GLU A 18 -18.52 4.05 8.10
N ARG A 19 -17.44 4.48 8.77
CA ARG A 19 -16.70 3.66 9.75
C ARG A 19 -17.66 3.23 10.88
N THR A 20 -17.75 1.93 11.12
CA THR A 20 -18.48 1.38 12.28
C THR A 20 -17.86 1.92 13.59
N ARG A 21 -18.65 2.59 14.44
CA ARG A 21 -18.25 3.02 15.79
C ARG A 21 -18.05 1.84 16.78
N LYS A 22 -18.01 0.58 16.30
CA LYS A 22 -18.11 -0.65 17.10
C LYS A 22 -16.87 -1.58 17.04
N ALA A 23 -15.72 -1.14 16.52
CA ALA A 23 -14.49 -1.93 16.61
C ALA A 23 -13.98 -1.97 18.07
N HIS A 24 -13.56 -3.15 18.55
CA HIS A 24 -13.00 -3.36 19.90
C HIS A 24 -11.47 -3.53 19.82
N ALA A 25 -10.72 -3.12 20.84
CA ALA A 25 -9.26 -3.27 20.92
C ALA A 25 -8.89 -4.74 21.07
N TYR A 26 -7.72 -5.02 20.55
CA TYR A 26 -6.96 -6.22 20.84
C TYR A 26 -6.75 -6.40 22.35
N VAL A 27 -7.16 -7.56 22.88
CA VAL A 27 -6.79 -8.02 24.22
C VAL A 27 -5.53 -8.86 24.07
N PRO A 28 -4.38 -8.46 24.65
CA PRO A 28 -3.18 -9.27 24.58
C PRO A 28 -3.38 -10.61 25.30
N PRO A 29 -2.65 -11.65 24.90
CA PRO A 29 -2.70 -12.96 25.56
C PRO A 29 -2.22 -12.84 27.01
N ALA A 30 -2.71 -13.72 27.89
CA ALA A 30 -2.21 -13.78 29.25
C ALA A 30 -0.70 -14.12 29.27
N ALA A 31 0.07 -13.41 30.10
CA ALA A 31 1.49 -13.67 30.28
C ALA A 31 1.73 -15.12 30.72
N LEU A 32 2.76 -15.76 30.14
CA LEU A 32 3.14 -17.12 30.47
C LEU A 32 3.66 -17.16 31.92
N LYS A 33 3.07 -18.02 32.77
CA LYS A 33 3.48 -18.15 34.18
C LYS A 33 4.25 -19.47 34.37
N ASN A 34 5.10 -19.54 35.39
CA ASN A 34 5.90 -20.74 35.71
C ASN A 34 5.07 -22.03 35.78
N TYR A 35 3.84 -21.96 36.31
CA TYR A 35 2.96 -23.13 36.36
C TYR A 35 2.53 -23.61 34.96
N SER A 36 2.44 -22.70 33.98
CA SER A 36 2.05 -23.03 32.60
C SER A 36 3.16 -23.81 31.88
N VAL A 37 4.43 -23.49 32.15
CA VAL A 37 5.58 -24.24 31.60
C VAL A 37 5.66 -25.64 32.23
N ASN A 38 5.41 -25.75 33.53
CA ASN A 38 5.35 -27.03 34.23
C ASN A 38 4.20 -27.91 33.72
N GLU A 39 3.01 -27.34 33.52
CA GLU A 39 1.85 -28.03 32.94
C GLU A 39 2.15 -28.54 31.51
N MET A 40 2.96 -27.81 30.73
CA MET A 40 3.37 -28.23 29.38
C MET A 40 4.33 -29.42 29.41
N VAL A 41 5.21 -29.51 30.40
CA VAL A 41 6.10 -30.67 30.58
C VAL A 41 5.30 -31.89 31.06
N GLU A 42 4.40 -31.71 32.02
CA GLU A 42 3.51 -32.77 32.51
C GLU A 42 2.60 -33.34 31.41
N LYS A 43 2.21 -32.49 30.43
CA LYS A 43 1.42 -32.89 29.26
C LYS A 43 2.26 -33.39 28.08
N GLY A 44 3.58 -33.51 28.24
CA GLY A 44 4.49 -33.99 27.20
C GLY A 44 4.64 -33.06 25.99
N LEU A 45 4.31 -31.77 26.13
CA LEU A 45 4.35 -30.78 25.04
C LEU A 45 5.75 -30.20 24.82
N ILE A 46 6.62 -30.26 25.83
CA ILE A 46 8.03 -29.87 25.76
C ILE A 46 8.86 -30.83 26.63
N SER A 47 10.13 -31.05 26.27
CA SER A 47 11.04 -31.90 27.06
C SER A 47 11.51 -31.19 28.34
N THR A 48 11.95 -31.97 29.33
CA THR A 48 12.54 -31.47 30.58
C THR A 48 13.82 -30.64 30.35
N CYS A 49 14.64 -30.97 29.34
CA CYS A 49 15.78 -30.13 28.95
C CYS A 49 15.33 -28.75 28.41
N ARG A 50 14.20 -28.70 27.71
CA ARG A 50 13.66 -27.45 27.14
C ARG A 50 12.91 -26.61 28.18
N GLN A 51 12.48 -27.23 29.28
CA GLN A 51 11.94 -26.54 30.45
C GLN A 51 12.99 -25.63 31.12
N GLU A 52 14.23 -26.10 31.26
CA GLU A 52 15.30 -25.31 31.88
C GLU A 52 15.65 -24.08 31.03
N GLU A 53 15.81 -24.25 29.72
CA GLU A 53 15.94 -23.14 28.77
C GLU A 53 14.74 -22.18 28.87
N CYS A 54 13.53 -22.74 29.07
CA CYS A 54 12.32 -21.95 29.25
C CYS A 54 12.37 -21.05 30.49
N MET A 55 12.83 -21.60 31.59
CA MET A 55 12.90 -20.90 32.86
C MET A 55 14.03 -19.87 32.89
N THR A 56 15.16 -20.12 32.21
CA THR A 56 16.29 -19.19 32.14
C THR A 56 15.96 -17.91 31.35
N VAL A 57 15.31 -18.00 30.19
CA VAL A 57 14.93 -16.78 29.44
C VAL A 57 13.82 -16.02 30.17
N TYR A 58 12.87 -16.73 30.81
CA TYR A 58 11.83 -16.08 31.63
C TYR A 58 12.42 -15.31 32.81
N GLN A 59 13.39 -15.87 33.54
CA GLN A 59 14.07 -15.19 34.63
C GLN A 59 14.84 -13.95 34.16
N ARG A 60 15.51 -14.04 33.01
CA ARG A 60 16.25 -12.94 32.42
C ARG A 60 15.33 -11.80 31.95
N ALA A 61 14.24 -12.14 31.29
CA ALA A 61 13.22 -11.19 30.86
C ALA A 61 12.54 -10.48 32.05
N ASN A 62 12.22 -11.21 33.14
CA ASN A 62 11.71 -10.61 34.37
C ASN A 62 12.71 -9.67 35.04
N SER A 63 14.01 -9.99 35.02
CA SER A 63 15.05 -9.12 35.58
C SER A 63 15.30 -7.85 34.75
N GLU A 64 14.87 -7.85 33.49
CA GLU A 64 15.02 -6.74 32.55
C GLU A 64 13.69 -6.00 32.29
N GLU A 65 12.62 -6.35 33.02
CA GLU A 65 11.24 -5.84 32.87
C GLU A 65 10.68 -5.95 31.44
N VAL A 66 11.07 -7.00 30.71
CA VAL A 66 10.62 -7.27 29.33
C VAL A 66 9.70 -8.50 29.29
N ASP A 67 8.67 -8.49 28.43
CA ASP A 67 7.75 -9.63 28.25
C ASP A 67 8.47 -10.86 27.64
N CYS A 68 8.42 -12.02 28.28
CA CYS A 68 9.04 -13.27 27.81
C CYS A 68 8.07 -14.17 27.04
N VAL A 69 8.49 -14.72 25.89
CA VAL A 69 7.69 -15.69 25.12
C VAL A 69 8.54 -16.83 24.55
N PHE A 70 8.02 -18.06 24.58
CA PHE A 70 8.68 -19.27 24.06
C PHE A 70 8.00 -19.82 22.79
N PRO A 71 8.78 -20.32 21.82
CA PRO A 71 8.25 -21.10 20.71
C PRO A 71 8.19 -22.61 21.05
N ILE A 72 7.08 -23.27 20.70
CA ILE A 72 7.05 -24.73 20.52
C ILE A 72 6.91 -25.01 19.04
N PHE A 73 7.84 -25.79 18.49
CA PHE A 73 7.77 -26.32 17.13
C PHE A 73 7.00 -27.63 17.12
N TRP A 74 6.11 -27.77 16.16
CA TRP A 74 5.30 -28.96 16.04
C TRP A 74 5.94 -30.00 15.11
N GLY A 75 6.31 -31.10 15.74
CA GLY A 75 6.38 -32.43 15.15
C GLY A 75 6.31 -33.42 16.30
N GLU A 76 5.09 -33.82 16.73
CA GLU A 76 4.73 -35.22 17.06
C GLU A 76 3.40 -35.45 17.84
N HIS A 77 2.73 -34.49 18.50
CA HIS A 77 1.59 -34.88 19.39
C HIS A 77 0.29 -34.07 19.31
N SER A 78 -0.68 -34.60 18.55
CA SER A 78 -2.10 -34.20 18.37
C SER A 78 -2.76 -33.50 19.57
N LEU A 79 -2.90 -32.16 19.55
CA LEU A 79 -3.89 -31.44 20.36
C LEU A 79 -4.51 -30.28 19.55
N SER A 80 -5.83 -30.33 19.36
CA SER A 80 -6.64 -29.23 18.86
C SER A 80 -6.93 -28.23 20.00
N ASP A 81 -7.10 -26.96 19.62
CA ASP A 81 -7.72 -25.92 20.45
C ASP A 81 -6.90 -25.18 21.51
N ARG A 82 -5.65 -24.79 21.19
CA ARG A 82 -5.01 -23.62 21.85
C ARG A 82 -4.25 -22.75 20.84
N TYR A 83 -4.54 -21.46 20.85
CA TYR A 83 -3.77 -20.43 20.14
C TYR A 83 -2.48 -20.13 20.92
N ILE A 84 -1.37 -19.92 20.20
CA ILE A 84 -0.08 -19.48 20.77
C ILE A 84 0.30 -18.15 20.09
N PHE A 85 0.75 -17.17 20.89
CA PHE A 85 1.11 -15.82 20.47
C PHE A 85 2.61 -15.56 20.72
N PHE A 86 3.20 -14.52 20.09
CA PHE A 86 4.65 -14.26 20.10
C PHE A 86 5.03 -12.80 20.47
N SER A 87 6.15 -12.65 21.19
CA SER A 87 7.01 -11.45 21.32
C SER A 87 8.49 -11.91 21.33
N VAL A 88 9.43 -11.10 20.81
CA VAL A 88 10.85 -11.46 20.62
C VAL A 88 11.75 -10.70 21.60
N TYR A 89 12.69 -11.39 22.25
CA TYR A 89 13.78 -10.80 23.04
C TYR A 89 15.04 -10.64 22.16
N THR A 90 15.54 -9.42 21.98
CA THR A 90 16.74 -9.12 21.17
C THR A 90 17.98 -8.79 22.00
N GLY A 91 17.87 -8.64 23.32
CA GLY A 91 19.02 -8.45 24.22
C GLY A 91 19.77 -7.12 24.08
N GLU A 92 19.20 -6.13 23.39
CA GLU A 92 19.80 -4.81 23.24
C GLU A 92 19.15 -3.82 24.24
N LYS A 93 19.98 -3.12 25.02
CA LYS A 93 19.56 -1.93 25.74
C LYS A 93 19.58 -0.76 24.76
N ASP A 94 18.43 -0.45 24.18
CA ASP A 94 18.29 0.80 23.43
C ASP A 94 18.33 1.98 24.39
N SER A 95 19.42 2.74 24.33
CA SER A 95 19.52 4.07 24.91
C SER A 95 18.72 5.03 24.04
N TRP A 96 17.53 5.38 24.52
CA TRP A 96 16.63 6.38 23.98
C TRP A 96 17.27 7.76 24.01
N ASN A 97 17.32 8.43 22.86
CA ASN A 97 17.21 9.88 22.78
C ASN A 97 16.13 10.19 21.76
N ALA A 98 15.17 11.01 22.18
CA ALA A 98 14.05 11.47 21.38
C ALA A 98 14.52 12.33 20.20
N SER A 99 13.96 12.11 19.02
CA SER A 99 13.81 13.16 18.01
C SER A 99 12.45 13.06 17.31
N ASN A 100 11.88 14.24 17.08
CA ASN A 100 10.56 14.49 16.53
C ASN A 100 10.58 14.33 15.01
N GLU A 101 10.56 13.10 14.52
CA GLU A 101 10.64 12.82 13.08
C GLU A 101 9.26 12.73 12.40
N ASP A 102 8.45 13.77 12.55
CA ASP A 102 7.60 14.21 11.44
C ASP A 102 8.33 15.43 10.88
N ILE A 103 9.11 15.27 9.79
CA ILE A 103 9.86 16.29 8.98
C ILE A 103 11.37 16.02 8.76
N GLU A 104 12.01 15.05 9.41
CA GLU A 104 13.50 14.90 9.33
C GLU A 104 14.06 14.28 8.03
N ASP A 105 13.24 13.71 7.14
CA ASP A 105 13.70 13.18 5.82
C ASP A 105 14.17 14.27 4.82
N ILE A 106 14.17 15.54 5.22
CA ILE A 106 14.61 16.69 4.42
C ILE A 106 16.07 17.09 4.74
N GLU A 107 16.66 16.62 5.84
CA GLU A 107 17.95 17.15 6.33
C GLU A 107 19.20 16.62 5.61
N GLU A 108 19.16 15.49 4.89
CA GLU A 108 20.39 14.86 4.39
C GLU A 108 20.97 15.41 3.06
N MET A 109 20.53 16.59 2.58
CA MET A 109 21.01 17.14 1.29
C MET A 109 21.53 18.59 1.30
N VAL A 110 21.76 19.21 2.47
CA VAL A 110 22.25 20.59 2.53
C VAL A 110 23.66 20.66 3.10
N SER A 111 24.69 20.44 2.28
CA SER A 111 26.00 21.05 2.52
C SER A 111 26.86 21.10 1.25
N GLY A 112 27.23 22.32 0.85
CA GLY A 112 28.16 22.54 -0.26
C GLY A 112 28.03 23.92 -0.88
N ASN A 113 28.63 24.94 -0.25
CA ASN A 113 28.60 26.32 -0.72
C ASN A 113 29.88 26.65 -1.49
N LEU A 114 29.83 26.79 -2.82
CA LEU A 114 30.87 27.44 -3.65
C LEU A 114 30.26 28.08 -4.92
N GLY A 115 30.09 29.41 -4.89
CA GLY A 115 30.16 30.36 -6.02
C GLY A 115 29.24 30.22 -7.26
N MET A 116 28.24 31.12 -7.36
CA MET A 116 27.39 31.53 -8.54
C MET A 116 26.08 30.74 -8.79
N PRO A 117 25.10 31.32 -9.52
CA PRO A 117 24.30 32.53 -9.27
C PRO A 117 22.97 32.19 -8.53
N TYR A 118 22.45 33.15 -7.76
CA TYR A 118 21.19 33.14 -6.96
C TYR A 118 20.46 31.79 -6.84
N GLN A 119 20.83 31.02 -5.82
CA GLN A 119 20.09 29.84 -5.35
C GLN A 119 19.06 30.33 -4.31
N PRO A 120 17.75 30.23 -4.56
CA PRO A 120 16.80 30.46 -3.49
C PRO A 120 16.89 29.27 -2.53
N GLU A 121 17.50 29.48 -1.38
CA GLU A 121 17.40 28.54 -0.26
C GLU A 121 15.94 28.52 0.20
N TYR A 122 15.17 27.51 -0.25
CA TYR A 122 13.81 27.34 0.24
C TYR A 122 13.87 26.82 1.67
N THR A 123 13.28 27.58 2.59
CA THR A 123 13.03 27.08 3.94
C THR A 123 12.00 25.94 3.88
N HIS A 124 12.00 25.05 4.87
CA HIS A 124 10.98 24.00 5.00
C HIS A 124 9.54 24.57 4.95
N SER A 125 9.33 25.71 5.63
CA SER A 125 8.05 26.44 5.61
C SER A 125 7.67 26.94 4.21
N SER A 126 8.64 27.41 3.43
CA SER A 126 8.45 27.81 2.04
C SER A 126 7.99 26.63 1.17
N LEU A 127 8.62 25.46 1.30
CA LEU A 127 8.26 24.26 0.54
C LEU A 127 6.83 23.79 0.85
N ILE A 128 6.44 23.77 2.12
CA ILE A 128 5.07 23.43 2.52
C ILE A 128 4.07 24.43 1.90
N THR A 129 4.37 25.73 2.00
CA THR A 129 3.49 26.78 1.50
C THR A 129 3.31 26.70 -0.02
N MET A 130 4.40 26.49 -0.75
CA MET A 130 4.38 26.30 -2.21
C MET A 130 3.63 25.04 -2.61
N THR A 131 3.88 23.91 -1.92
CA THR A 131 3.20 22.64 -2.18
C THR A 131 1.69 22.77 -1.97
N ASN A 132 1.27 23.38 -0.85
CA ASN A 132 -0.13 23.64 -0.56
C ASN A 132 -0.77 24.55 -1.62
N TYR A 133 -0.07 25.58 -2.08
CA TYR A 133 -0.57 26.43 -3.16
C TYR A 133 -0.81 25.65 -4.46
N LEU A 134 0.18 24.87 -4.91
CA LEU A 134 0.04 24.05 -6.11
C LEU A 134 -1.11 23.05 -5.97
N TRP A 135 -1.22 22.41 -4.80
CA TRP A 135 -2.24 21.43 -4.49
C TRP A 135 -3.66 22.00 -4.44
N ASN A 136 -3.83 23.21 -3.93
CA ASN A 136 -5.15 23.80 -3.74
C ASN A 136 -5.63 24.59 -4.98
N PHE A 137 -4.70 25.21 -5.72
CA PHE A 137 -5.06 26.19 -6.75
C PHE A 137 -4.56 25.85 -8.17
N LYS A 138 -3.61 24.92 -8.32
CA LYS A 138 -3.05 24.52 -9.64
C LYS A 138 -3.41 23.09 -10.05
N ARG A 139 -4.53 22.56 -9.52
CA ARG A 139 -5.00 21.21 -9.86
C ARG A 139 -5.41 21.11 -11.32
N ILE A 140 -5.09 19.96 -11.91
CA ILE A 140 -5.38 19.63 -13.30
C ILE A 140 -6.68 18.82 -13.34
N PRO A 141 -7.70 19.18 -14.14
CA PRO A 141 -8.91 18.38 -14.26
C PRO A 141 -8.62 16.94 -14.71
N GLU A 142 -9.45 15.98 -14.28
CA GLU A 142 -9.35 14.60 -14.75
C GLU A 142 -9.67 14.51 -16.25
N ASP A 143 -10.78 15.12 -16.67
CA ASP A 143 -11.17 15.22 -18.07
C ASP A 143 -10.52 16.46 -18.69
N LEU A 144 -9.53 16.23 -19.53
CA LEU A 144 -8.85 17.29 -20.27
C LEU A 144 -9.42 17.40 -21.69
N PRO A 145 -9.57 18.63 -22.21
CA PRO A 145 -9.94 18.88 -23.60
C PRO A 145 -9.10 18.10 -24.62
N PRO A 146 -9.69 17.63 -25.74
CA PRO A 146 -8.97 16.89 -26.79
C PRO A 146 -7.80 17.65 -27.41
N ASP A 147 -7.90 18.98 -27.54
CA ASP A 147 -6.83 19.84 -28.06
C ASP A 147 -5.58 19.81 -27.16
N LEU A 148 -5.75 19.74 -25.84
CA LEU A 148 -4.63 19.63 -24.90
C LEU A 148 -4.02 18.22 -24.85
N THR A 149 -4.79 17.18 -25.15
CA THR A 149 -4.36 15.78 -24.98
C THR A 149 -3.88 15.10 -26.25
N LYS A 150 -4.30 15.59 -27.43
CA LYS A 150 -3.99 14.98 -28.73
C LYS A 150 -3.08 15.84 -29.61
N THR A 151 -2.95 17.14 -29.31
CA THR A 151 -2.18 18.07 -30.15
C THR A 151 -1.04 18.66 -29.35
N GLU A 152 0.19 18.50 -29.84
CA GLU A 152 1.37 19.15 -29.27
C GLU A 152 1.29 20.66 -29.54
N LYS A 153 1.32 21.45 -28.47
CA LYS A 153 1.36 22.92 -28.57
C LYS A 153 2.80 23.37 -28.90
N PRO A 154 2.97 24.49 -29.63
CA PRO A 154 4.30 25.04 -29.87
C PRO A 154 4.94 25.42 -28.53
N VAL A 155 6.20 25.07 -28.35
CA VAL A 155 6.96 25.43 -27.15
C VAL A 155 7.18 26.94 -27.15
N PRO A 156 6.77 27.67 -26.09
CA PRO A 156 7.00 29.11 -26.01
C PRO A 156 8.50 29.42 -25.84
N GLU A 157 8.91 30.63 -26.17
CA GLU A 157 10.29 31.10 -25.97
C GLU A 157 10.71 31.05 -24.49
N ASN A 158 9.76 31.30 -23.60
CA ASN A 158 9.96 31.21 -22.17
C ASN A 158 8.67 30.80 -21.42
N PHE A 159 8.85 30.31 -20.20
CA PHE A 159 7.77 30.03 -19.26
C PHE A 159 7.80 31.02 -18.10
N GLU A 160 6.72 31.77 -17.89
CA GLU A 160 6.59 32.74 -16.80
C GLU A 160 5.29 32.53 -16.00
N PRO A 161 5.33 32.58 -14.66
CA PRO A 161 4.11 32.55 -13.82
C PRO A 161 3.13 33.68 -14.18
N THR A 162 1.83 33.35 -14.23
CA THR A 162 0.76 34.30 -14.61
C THR A 162 0.33 35.20 -13.44
N GLU A 163 0.70 34.82 -12.23
CA GLU A 163 0.36 35.52 -11.00
C GLU A 163 0.93 36.95 -11.01
N LYS A 164 0.09 37.90 -10.57
CA LYS A 164 0.47 39.30 -10.34
C LYS A 164 0.68 39.59 -8.86
N ASN A 165 -0.12 38.94 -8.00
CA ASN A 165 -0.08 39.11 -6.54
C ASN A 165 0.40 37.82 -5.88
N CYS A 166 1.01 37.95 -4.70
CA CYS A 166 1.56 36.82 -3.96
C CYS A 166 0.46 35.82 -3.57
N PRO A 167 0.51 34.56 -4.04
CA PRO A 167 -0.48 33.56 -3.68
C PRO A 167 -0.30 32.98 -2.27
N TYR A 168 0.82 33.28 -1.63
CA TYR A 168 1.23 32.71 -0.35
C TYR A 168 0.90 33.60 0.85
N TYR A 169 0.42 34.83 0.60
CA TYR A 169 0.19 35.80 1.67
C TYR A 169 -1.11 35.49 2.41
N PRO A 170 -1.10 35.33 3.75
CA PRO A 170 -2.28 34.92 4.51
C PRO A 170 -3.31 36.04 4.71
N GLY A 171 -2.93 37.30 4.48
CA GLY A 171 -3.80 38.47 4.68
C GLY A 171 -4.72 38.75 3.48
N PRO A 172 -5.76 39.58 3.68
CA PRO A 172 -6.79 39.85 2.68
C PRO A 172 -6.31 40.65 1.46
N CYS A 173 -5.13 41.29 1.55
CA CYS A 173 -4.54 42.09 0.48
C CYS A 173 -3.14 41.56 0.15
N PRO A 174 -3.01 40.61 -0.78
CA PRO A 174 -1.71 40.05 -1.12
C PRO A 174 -0.83 41.06 -1.87
N PRO A 175 0.46 41.20 -1.50
CA PRO A 175 1.36 42.15 -2.14
C PRO A 175 1.57 41.81 -3.63
N GLU A 176 1.82 42.82 -4.44
CA GLU A 176 2.26 42.64 -5.83
C GLU A 176 3.62 41.93 -5.86
N LEU A 177 3.78 41.02 -6.82
CA LEU A 177 5.02 40.28 -7.00
C LEU A 177 6.07 41.17 -7.67
N ASN A 178 7.34 40.91 -7.38
CA ASN A 178 8.44 41.55 -8.08
C ASN A 178 8.44 41.16 -9.57
N ASN A 179 9.16 41.96 -10.38
CA ASN A 179 9.41 41.63 -11.79
C ASN A 179 9.98 40.21 -11.94
N ALA A 180 9.60 39.57 -13.04
CA ALA A 180 10.06 38.24 -13.36
C ALA A 180 11.59 38.20 -13.46
N PHE A 181 12.21 37.17 -12.86
CA PHE A 181 13.64 36.91 -12.95
C PHE A 181 13.88 35.50 -13.48
N VAL A 182 15.04 35.30 -14.13
CA VAL A 182 15.38 34.02 -14.75
C VAL A 182 15.73 33.00 -13.66
N LEU A 183 14.99 31.90 -13.60
CA LEU A 183 15.30 30.74 -12.77
C LEU A 183 16.30 29.81 -13.47
N THR A 184 16.12 29.59 -14.77
CA THR A 184 17.04 28.79 -15.58
C THR A 184 16.87 29.12 -17.06
N THR A 185 17.94 28.93 -17.84
CA THR A 185 17.92 29.01 -19.32
C THR A 185 18.13 27.63 -19.96
N GLN A 186 18.18 26.58 -19.15
CA GLN A 186 18.56 25.22 -19.56
C GLN A 186 17.40 24.23 -19.41
N ALA A 187 16.17 24.71 -19.32
CA ALA A 187 15.02 23.83 -19.20
C ALA A 187 14.83 23.00 -20.47
N THR A 188 14.33 21.78 -20.28
CA THR A 188 14.02 20.85 -21.35
C THR A 188 12.54 20.49 -21.34
N VAL A 189 11.89 20.67 -22.50
CA VAL A 189 10.50 20.28 -22.74
C VAL A 189 10.47 18.97 -23.52
N TYR A 190 9.80 17.97 -22.95
CA TYR A 190 9.62 16.64 -23.54
C TYR A 190 8.19 16.49 -24.06
N GLY A 191 8.06 16.26 -25.36
CA GLY A 191 6.81 15.81 -26.00
C GLY A 191 6.84 14.32 -26.31
N ILE A 192 5.86 13.81 -27.04
CA ILE A 192 5.78 12.37 -27.37
C ILE A 192 7.00 11.91 -28.18
N PHE A 193 7.41 12.69 -29.19
CA PHE A 193 8.56 12.38 -30.04
C PHE A 193 9.48 13.60 -30.25
N SER A 194 9.34 14.63 -29.42
CA SER A 194 10.09 15.88 -29.53
C SER A 194 10.79 16.22 -28.23
N GLN A 195 11.98 16.80 -28.34
CA GLN A 195 12.73 17.34 -27.20
C GLN A 195 13.23 18.74 -27.55
N ASN A 196 12.85 19.73 -26.74
CA ASN A 196 13.30 21.12 -26.91
C ASN A 196 14.14 21.51 -25.69
N LYS A 197 15.38 21.93 -25.91
CA LYS A 197 16.36 22.30 -24.86
C LYS A 197 16.64 23.79 -24.91
N GLY A 198 17.17 24.32 -23.81
CA GLY A 198 17.61 25.72 -23.75
C GLY A 198 16.44 26.70 -23.58
N ILE A 199 15.34 26.25 -22.97
CA ILE A 199 14.17 27.10 -22.74
C ILE A 199 14.38 27.90 -21.46
N SER A 200 14.05 29.19 -21.51
CA SER A 200 14.11 30.07 -20.35
C SER A 200 12.87 29.92 -19.49
N VAL A 201 13.08 29.83 -18.17
CA VAL A 201 12.01 29.74 -17.18
C VAL A 201 12.20 30.86 -16.18
N TYR A 202 11.13 31.58 -15.93
CA TYR A 202 11.09 32.73 -15.06
C TYR A 202 10.30 32.42 -13.78
N GLY A 203 10.68 33.10 -12.70
CA GLY A 203 9.98 33.10 -11.43
C GLY A 203 9.65 34.52 -10.99
N LYS A 204 8.72 34.65 -10.05
CA LYS A 204 8.35 35.93 -9.42
C LYS A 204 8.49 35.81 -7.92
N GLU A 205 9.24 36.70 -7.29
CA GLU A 205 9.45 36.68 -5.83
C GLU A 205 8.45 37.61 -5.15
N CYS A 206 7.88 37.17 -4.03
CA CYS A 206 7.11 38.04 -3.17
C CYS A 206 8.05 38.94 -2.34
N PRO A 207 7.91 40.28 -2.38
CA PRO A 207 8.78 41.18 -1.62
C PRO A 207 8.61 41.05 -0.10
N VAL A 208 7.48 40.50 0.37
CA VAL A 208 7.15 40.37 1.80
C VAL A 208 7.55 39.01 2.34
N CYS A 209 7.02 37.92 1.77
CA CYS A 209 7.24 36.57 2.29
C CYS A 209 8.40 35.82 1.62
N ARG A 210 9.08 36.43 0.63
CA ARG A 210 10.26 35.89 -0.07
C ARG A 210 10.06 34.58 -0.84
N ASN A 211 8.86 34.01 -0.80
CA ASN A 211 8.53 32.82 -1.57
C ASN A 211 8.47 33.14 -3.07
N ILE A 212 8.92 32.18 -3.87
CA ILE A 212 8.94 32.27 -5.33
C ILE A 212 7.68 31.63 -5.90
N VAL A 213 7.05 32.33 -6.84
CA VAL A 213 5.98 31.80 -7.69
C VAL A 213 6.62 31.27 -8.97
N ARG A 214 6.29 30.03 -9.32
CA ARG A 214 6.77 29.34 -10.51
C ARG A 214 5.63 29.06 -11.47
N PHE A 215 5.96 28.92 -12.75
CA PHE A 215 5.00 28.52 -13.78
C PHE A 215 4.41 27.13 -13.50
N GLN A 216 3.07 27.00 -13.51
CA GLN A 216 2.36 25.71 -13.40
C GLN A 216 1.04 25.70 -14.21
N GLU A 217 0.95 26.45 -15.30
CA GLU A 217 -0.29 26.60 -16.06
C GLU A 217 -0.50 25.46 -17.06
N TYR A 218 -1.29 24.44 -16.71
CA TYR A 218 -1.51 23.28 -17.57
C TYR A 218 -2.23 23.62 -18.89
N ASN A 219 -3.03 24.70 -18.91
CA ASN A 219 -3.78 25.16 -20.09
C ASN A 219 -2.85 25.60 -21.25
N SER A 220 -1.60 25.92 -20.94
CA SER A 220 -0.52 26.18 -21.91
C SER A 220 -0.15 24.94 -22.75
N GLY A 221 -0.58 23.74 -22.34
CA GLY A 221 -0.17 22.47 -22.94
C GLY A 221 1.07 21.86 -22.31
N PHE A 222 1.60 22.44 -21.23
CA PHE A 222 2.81 21.96 -20.57
C PHE A 222 2.63 21.80 -19.06
N HIS A 223 3.31 20.80 -18.52
CA HIS A 223 3.40 20.51 -17.11
C HIS A 223 4.83 20.73 -16.63
N ASN A 224 5.02 21.65 -15.69
CA ASN A 224 6.30 21.89 -15.04
C ASN A 224 6.53 20.90 -13.88
N TYR A 225 7.62 20.14 -13.92
CA TYR A 225 8.03 19.29 -12.80
C TYR A 225 8.90 20.07 -11.81
N ASN A 226 10.07 20.55 -12.24
CA ASN A 226 11.08 21.14 -11.35
C ASN A 226 11.79 22.38 -11.93
N ASN A 227 11.15 23.12 -12.83
CA ASN A 227 11.70 24.22 -13.63
C ASN A 227 12.80 23.81 -14.63
N GLY A 228 13.43 22.65 -14.47
CA GLY A 228 14.38 22.09 -15.46
C GLY A 228 13.73 21.10 -16.43
N VAL A 229 12.69 20.39 -15.99
CA VAL A 229 11.98 19.37 -16.78
C VAL A 229 10.51 19.73 -16.94
N PHE A 230 10.06 19.77 -18.18
CA PHE A 230 8.68 19.99 -18.57
C PHE A 230 8.19 18.80 -19.41
N LEU A 231 6.94 18.40 -19.18
CA LEU A 231 6.25 17.41 -20.01
C LEU A 231 5.14 18.11 -20.79
N SER A 232 4.97 17.77 -22.06
CA SER A 232 3.76 18.14 -22.77
C SER A 232 2.55 17.37 -22.20
N ILE A 233 1.38 18.01 -22.19
CA ILE A 233 0.14 17.36 -21.77
C ILE A 233 -0.21 16.15 -22.67
N PRO A 234 0.04 16.17 -23.99
CA PRO A 234 -0.09 14.98 -24.82
C PRO A 234 0.81 13.82 -24.38
N LEU A 235 2.07 14.08 -24.03
CA LEU A 235 2.97 13.05 -23.47
C LEU A 235 2.41 12.49 -22.16
N CYS A 236 1.98 13.34 -21.24
CA CYS A 236 1.35 12.88 -20.00
C CYS A 236 0.10 12.02 -20.27
N SER A 237 -0.75 12.42 -21.20
CA SER A 237 -1.96 11.68 -21.62
C SER A 237 -1.61 10.31 -22.23
N PHE A 238 -0.59 10.27 -23.09
CA PHE A 238 -0.07 9.04 -23.69
C PHE A 238 0.44 8.07 -22.61
N LEU A 239 1.23 8.57 -21.64
CA LEU A 239 1.72 7.78 -20.52
C LEU A 239 0.59 7.28 -19.60
N THR A 240 -0.44 8.09 -19.34
CA THR A 240 -1.64 7.64 -18.60
C THR A 240 -2.36 6.52 -19.35
N THR A 241 -2.49 6.64 -20.67
CA THR A 241 -3.12 5.62 -21.52
C THR A 241 -2.34 4.31 -21.49
N GLY A 242 -1.01 4.35 -21.58
CA GLY A 242 -0.21 3.14 -21.49
C GLY A 242 -0.25 2.50 -20.10
N LEU A 243 -0.30 3.31 -19.02
CA LEU A 243 -0.51 2.78 -17.68
C LEU A 243 -1.86 2.05 -17.54
N SER A 244 -2.92 2.61 -18.13
CA SER A 244 -4.25 1.99 -18.20
C SER A 244 -4.26 0.69 -19.03
N ASN A 245 -3.30 0.50 -19.92
CA ASN A 245 -3.09 -0.72 -20.71
C ASN A 245 -1.97 -1.61 -20.12
N HIS A 246 -1.64 -1.40 -18.84
CA HIS A 246 -0.68 -2.20 -18.08
C HIS A 246 0.74 -2.20 -18.67
N ILE A 247 1.15 -1.08 -19.27
CA ILE A 247 2.50 -0.83 -19.74
C ILE A 247 3.23 0.02 -18.71
N ALA A 248 4.34 -0.50 -18.19
CA ALA A 248 5.20 0.26 -17.28
C ALA A 248 5.71 1.54 -17.94
N ILE A 249 5.66 2.68 -17.23
CA ILE A 249 6.12 3.99 -17.73
C ILE A 249 7.54 3.92 -18.29
N GLY A 250 8.46 3.25 -17.59
CA GLY A 250 9.83 3.08 -18.05
C GLY A 250 9.95 2.31 -19.38
N ARG A 251 9.04 1.37 -19.67
CA ARG A 251 9.00 0.70 -20.99
C ARG A 251 8.52 1.65 -22.08
N MET A 252 7.50 2.46 -21.84
CA MET A 252 7.05 3.45 -22.81
C MET A 252 8.13 4.48 -23.14
N LEU A 253 8.80 5.00 -22.12
CA LEU A 253 9.92 5.90 -22.32
C LEU A 253 11.04 5.23 -23.13
N ARG A 254 11.29 3.93 -22.94
CA ARG A 254 12.28 3.17 -23.74
C ARG A 254 11.88 3.08 -25.21
N THR A 255 10.60 2.84 -25.46
CA THR A 255 10.05 2.84 -26.82
C THR A 255 10.19 4.21 -27.47
N ILE A 256 9.89 5.30 -26.76
CA ILE A 256 10.04 6.67 -27.26
C ILE A 256 11.51 7.00 -27.55
N GLU A 257 12.44 6.68 -26.65
CA GLU A 257 13.88 6.89 -26.86
C GLU A 257 14.38 6.12 -28.10
N SER A 258 13.98 4.85 -28.23
CA SER A 258 14.40 3.99 -29.35
C SER A 258 13.86 4.50 -30.69
N HIS A 259 12.64 5.02 -30.72
CA HIS A 259 12.02 5.54 -31.94
C HIS A 259 12.54 6.93 -32.32
N SER A 260 12.71 7.82 -31.35
CA SER A 260 13.15 9.20 -31.59
C SER A 260 14.68 9.34 -31.74
N GLY A 261 15.44 8.30 -31.40
CA GLY A 261 16.92 8.34 -31.36
C GLY A 261 17.48 9.30 -30.31
N THR A 262 16.64 9.82 -29.42
CA THR A 262 17.00 10.87 -28.47
C THR A 262 17.08 10.33 -27.06
N LYS A 263 18.21 10.53 -26.40
CA LYS A 263 18.45 10.05 -25.04
C LYS A 263 17.53 10.72 -24.02
N LEU A 264 16.82 9.91 -23.24
CA LEU A 264 15.86 10.34 -22.22
C LEU A 264 16.37 10.11 -20.80
N THR A 265 15.95 10.99 -19.88
CA THR A 265 16.24 10.88 -18.44
C THR A 265 15.12 10.13 -17.72
N TYR A 266 15.09 8.81 -17.88
CA TYR A 266 14.03 7.91 -17.38
C TYR A 266 13.50 8.22 -15.98
N ASN A 267 14.39 8.38 -14.99
CA ASN A 267 13.98 8.61 -13.61
C ASN A 267 13.31 9.98 -13.44
N SER A 268 13.86 11.04 -14.03
CA SER A 268 13.28 12.39 -13.97
C SER A 268 11.92 12.44 -14.68
N LEU A 269 11.80 11.83 -15.86
CA LEU A 269 10.52 11.79 -16.60
C LEU A 269 9.46 10.97 -15.86
N ARG A 270 9.86 9.86 -15.23
CA ARG A 270 8.97 9.05 -14.40
C ARG A 270 8.45 9.86 -13.20
N LYS A 271 9.34 10.53 -12.47
CA LYS A 271 8.94 11.41 -11.35
C LYS A 271 8.03 12.55 -11.83
N ALA A 272 8.37 13.20 -12.94
CA ALA A 272 7.56 14.24 -13.56
C ALA A 272 6.15 13.76 -13.94
N PHE A 273 6.02 12.53 -14.46
CA PHE A 273 4.72 11.94 -14.77
C PHE A 273 3.88 11.67 -13.50
N TYR A 274 4.50 11.17 -12.42
CA TYR A 274 3.77 10.96 -11.16
C TYR A 274 3.42 12.28 -10.47
N HIS A 275 4.28 13.30 -10.56
CA HIS A 275 3.97 14.67 -10.14
C HIS A 275 2.77 15.25 -10.90
N PHE A 276 2.74 15.10 -12.23
CA PHE A 276 1.55 15.43 -13.04
C PHE A 276 0.31 14.68 -12.56
N SER A 277 0.44 13.37 -12.34
CA SER A 277 -0.68 12.52 -11.92
C SER A 277 -1.20 12.93 -10.53
N ALA A 278 -0.33 13.28 -9.59
CA ALA A 278 -0.72 13.76 -8.27
C ALA A 278 -1.50 15.09 -8.38
N LEU A 279 -1.01 16.06 -9.16
CA LEU A 279 -1.75 17.32 -9.39
C LEU A 279 -3.07 17.13 -10.12
N ARG A 280 -3.33 15.99 -10.75
CA ARG A 280 -4.61 15.71 -11.39
C ARG A 280 -5.71 15.47 -10.35
N LYS A 281 -6.91 15.96 -10.63
CA LYS A 281 -8.08 15.81 -9.77
C LYS A 281 -8.86 14.54 -10.16
N TYR A 282 -8.22 13.39 -9.98
CA TYR A 282 -8.91 12.11 -10.13
C TYR A 282 -10.04 12.00 -9.11
N SER A 283 -11.19 11.53 -9.57
CA SER A 283 -12.36 11.32 -8.72
C SER A 283 -12.15 10.19 -7.70
N TYR A 284 -11.34 9.19 -8.05
CA TYR A 284 -11.17 7.96 -7.26
C TYR A 284 -12.51 7.41 -6.82
N ASN A 285 -13.43 7.31 -7.79
CA ASN A 285 -14.84 7.08 -7.49
C ASN A 285 -15.22 5.59 -7.36
N TYR A 286 -14.34 4.60 -7.54
CA TYR A 286 -14.57 3.16 -7.26
C TYR A 286 -16.04 2.70 -7.39
N PHE A 287 -16.66 3.07 -8.51
CA PHE A 287 -18.10 2.97 -8.77
C PHE A 287 -18.30 2.07 -9.97
N CYS A 288 -19.28 1.19 -9.93
CA CYS A 288 -19.62 0.36 -11.08
C CYS A 288 -20.92 0.85 -11.72
N TYR A 289 -20.95 1.06 -13.04
CA TYR A 289 -22.19 1.43 -13.73
C TYR A 289 -23.33 0.40 -13.59
N ARG A 290 -22.99 -0.85 -13.25
CA ARG A 290 -23.97 -1.94 -13.08
C ARG A 290 -24.39 -2.14 -11.62
N CYS A 291 -23.48 -2.02 -10.65
CA CYS A 291 -23.76 -2.26 -9.23
C CYS A 291 -23.99 -0.99 -8.40
N GLY A 292 -23.65 0.19 -8.93
CA GLY A 292 -23.63 1.42 -8.15
C GLY A 292 -22.46 1.48 -7.16
N HIS A 293 -22.74 1.96 -5.94
CA HIS A 293 -21.79 2.02 -4.82
C HIS A 293 -21.95 0.85 -3.81
N HIS A 294 -22.94 -0.02 -4.02
CA HIS A 294 -23.33 -1.07 -3.07
C HIS A 294 -23.40 -2.43 -3.79
N PRO A 295 -22.25 -3.02 -4.14
CA PRO A 295 -22.24 -4.32 -4.81
C PRO A 295 -22.80 -5.40 -3.88
N SER A 296 -23.83 -6.12 -4.32
CA SER A 296 -24.40 -7.26 -3.57
C SER A 296 -23.45 -8.43 -3.41
N VAL A 297 -22.51 -8.60 -4.36
CA VAL A 297 -21.50 -9.65 -4.36
C VAL A 297 -20.13 -9.02 -4.51
N VAL A 298 -19.23 -9.35 -3.59
CA VAL A 298 -17.83 -8.91 -3.59
C VAL A 298 -16.92 -10.11 -3.53
N ILE A 299 -15.91 -10.12 -4.41
CA ILE A 299 -14.86 -11.12 -4.49
C ILE A 299 -13.57 -10.45 -4.05
N ALA A 300 -12.91 -11.03 -3.05
CA ALA A 300 -11.65 -10.56 -2.51
C ALA A 300 -10.54 -11.55 -2.86
N ASP A 301 -9.40 -11.00 -3.24
CA ASP A 301 -8.20 -11.78 -3.51
C ASP A 301 -6.97 -10.97 -3.11
N THR A 302 -5.89 -11.68 -2.77
CA THR A 302 -4.60 -11.09 -2.47
C THR A 302 -3.57 -11.49 -3.49
N ASN A 303 -2.66 -10.56 -3.78
CA ASN A 303 -1.61 -10.81 -4.74
C ASN A 303 -0.30 -10.19 -4.31
N TRP A 304 0.76 -10.79 -4.81
CA TRP A 304 2.15 -10.49 -4.53
C TRP A 304 2.51 -10.83 -3.09
N LYS A 305 3.60 -11.56 -2.93
CA LYS A 305 4.33 -11.56 -1.67
C LYS A 305 5.49 -10.60 -1.86
N VAL A 306 5.84 -9.87 -0.81
CA VAL A 306 7.02 -9.02 -0.79
C VAL A 306 6.89 -7.90 -1.83
N ALA A 307 5.83 -7.10 -1.67
CA ALA A 307 5.41 -6.17 -2.70
C ALA A 307 6.28 -4.91 -2.79
N PHE A 308 7.04 -4.56 -1.76
CA PHE A 308 7.93 -3.40 -1.78
C PHE A 308 8.91 -3.44 -0.60
N GLU A 309 9.93 -2.59 -0.64
CA GLU A 309 10.96 -2.54 0.38
C GLU A 309 10.51 -1.61 1.50
N LEU A 310 10.23 -2.18 2.67
CA LEU A 310 10.04 -1.43 3.90
C LEU A 310 11.00 -1.99 4.95
N PRO A 311 11.99 -1.21 5.39
CA PRO A 311 12.81 -1.59 6.52
C PRO A 311 11.94 -1.68 7.78
N VAL A 312 11.89 -2.87 8.39
CA VAL A 312 11.03 -3.12 9.56
C VAL A 312 11.39 -2.23 10.75
N HIS A 313 12.65 -1.76 10.84
CA HIS A 313 13.10 -0.84 11.89
C HIS A 313 12.45 0.56 11.80
N LEU A 314 11.88 0.94 10.64
CA LEU A 314 11.12 2.18 10.50
C LEU A 314 9.70 2.06 11.07
N LEU A 315 9.21 0.84 11.37
CA LEU A 315 7.91 0.63 12.00
C LEU A 315 8.02 0.85 13.51
N LYS A 316 7.82 2.11 13.95
CA LYS A 316 7.76 2.45 15.37
C LYS A 316 6.38 2.10 15.94
N HIS A 317 6.34 1.36 17.06
CA HIS A 317 5.09 1.20 17.81
C HIS A 317 4.93 2.44 18.70
N PRO A 318 3.78 3.14 18.68
CA PRO A 318 3.59 4.27 19.57
C PRO A 318 3.67 3.81 21.03
N GLU A 319 4.30 4.61 21.88
CA GLU A 319 4.43 4.33 23.31
C GLU A 319 3.05 4.24 23.97
N LYS A 320 2.80 3.18 24.73
CA LYS A 320 1.47 2.89 25.31
C LYS A 320 0.87 4.04 26.12
N HIS A 321 1.69 4.93 26.68
CA HIS A 321 1.27 6.05 27.52
C HIS A 321 0.99 7.35 26.75
N ASN A 322 1.44 7.45 25.50
CA ASN A 322 1.23 8.63 24.66
C ASN A 322 0.07 8.47 23.67
N ILE A 323 -0.46 7.25 23.48
CA ILE A 323 -1.56 6.98 22.55
C ILE A 323 -2.85 7.65 23.02
N THR A 324 -3.19 8.77 22.41
CA THR A 324 -4.52 9.37 22.57
C THR A 324 -5.54 8.63 21.68
N PRO A 325 -6.85 8.64 22.02
CA PRO A 325 -7.89 8.10 21.14
C PRO A 325 -7.85 8.68 19.72
N GLN A 326 -7.45 9.96 19.60
CA GLN A 326 -7.33 10.70 18.34
C GLN A 326 -6.16 10.21 17.47
N GLU A 327 -5.06 9.75 18.05
CA GLU A 327 -3.93 9.15 17.31
C GLU A 327 -4.27 7.76 16.74
N THR A 328 -5.33 7.12 17.24
CA THR A 328 -5.87 5.88 16.63
C THR A 328 -6.91 6.15 15.54
N GLU A 329 -7.29 7.41 15.36
CA GLU A 329 -8.17 7.88 14.30
C GLU A 329 -7.33 8.35 13.11
N VAL A 330 -7.62 7.81 11.93
CA VAL A 330 -6.91 8.16 10.69
C VAL A 330 -7.81 9.04 9.85
N ASN A 331 -7.41 10.28 9.60
CA ASN A 331 -8.03 11.12 8.58
C ASN A 331 -7.61 10.59 7.20
N VAL A 332 -8.42 9.71 6.61
CA VAL A 332 -8.11 9.05 5.32
C VAL A 332 -7.97 10.06 4.18
N ALA A 333 -8.85 11.06 4.13
CA ALA A 333 -8.78 12.12 3.13
C ALA A 333 -7.47 12.91 3.28
N GLY A 334 -7.15 13.31 4.51
CA GLY A 334 -5.90 14.00 4.84
C GLY A 334 -4.66 13.16 4.53
N ARG A 335 -4.70 11.84 4.75
CA ARG A 335 -3.58 10.95 4.43
C ARG A 335 -3.31 10.88 2.93
N TRP A 336 -4.35 10.73 2.10
CA TRP A 336 -4.18 10.73 0.65
C TRP A 336 -3.73 12.09 0.14
N GLU A 337 -4.30 13.16 0.69
CA GLU A 337 -3.86 14.52 0.40
C GLU A 337 -2.38 14.72 0.74
N ASN A 338 -1.92 14.28 1.90
CA ASN A 338 -0.52 14.37 2.30
C ASN A 338 0.39 13.56 1.37
N LEU A 339 -0.04 12.36 0.99
CA LEU A 339 0.70 11.49 0.08
C LEU A 339 0.84 12.12 -1.32
N GLU A 340 -0.23 12.75 -1.83
CA GLU A 340 -0.18 13.46 -3.09
C GLU A 340 0.67 14.74 -2.98
N LYS A 341 0.59 15.47 -1.87
CA LYS A 341 1.44 16.63 -1.58
C LYS A 341 2.92 16.27 -1.48
N GLU A 342 3.27 15.12 -0.89
CA GLU A 342 4.65 14.64 -0.82
C GLU A 342 5.20 14.41 -2.23
N ILE A 343 4.42 13.77 -3.12
CA ILE A 343 4.80 13.60 -4.53
C ILE A 343 4.95 14.94 -5.23
N VAL A 344 4.06 15.91 -4.96
CA VAL A 344 4.18 17.28 -5.50
C VAL A 344 5.44 17.98 -5.00
N ALA A 345 5.75 17.87 -3.71
CA ALA A 345 6.93 18.47 -3.09
C ALA A 345 8.23 17.95 -3.70
N THR A 346 8.28 16.70 -4.17
CA THR A 346 9.49 16.17 -4.87
C THR A 346 9.90 17.01 -6.09
N GLY A 347 8.94 17.62 -6.80
CA GLY A 347 9.23 18.51 -7.92
C GLY A 347 9.83 19.86 -7.50
N LEU A 348 9.63 20.28 -6.25
CA LEU A 348 10.27 21.45 -5.69
C LEU A 348 11.68 21.11 -5.20
N CYS A 349 11.85 19.98 -4.50
CA CYS A 349 13.14 19.54 -3.96
C CYS A 349 14.13 19.15 -5.08
N ASP A 350 13.72 18.39 -6.09
CA ASP A 350 14.58 18.02 -7.23
C ASP A 350 14.96 19.24 -8.09
N GLY A 351 14.30 20.39 -7.94
CA GLY A 351 14.66 21.65 -8.59
C GLY A 351 15.91 22.29 -7.98
N LEU A 352 16.23 21.94 -6.73
CA LEU A 352 17.40 22.45 -5.99
C LEU A 352 18.69 21.71 -6.37
N SER A 353 18.60 20.46 -6.81
CA SER A 353 19.79 19.61 -7.05
C SER A 353 20.42 19.79 -8.44
N TYR A 354 20.01 20.78 -9.24
CA TYR A 354 20.46 20.90 -10.64
C TYR A 354 21.92 21.39 -10.76
N SER A 355 22.54 21.86 -9.68
CA SER A 355 23.94 22.33 -9.65
C SER A 355 24.97 21.28 -9.18
N ASP A 356 24.58 20.15 -8.58
CA ASP A 356 25.52 19.21 -7.95
C ASP A 356 25.92 17.98 -8.80
N ARG A 357 25.61 17.97 -10.09
CA ARG A 357 25.96 16.85 -10.98
C ARG A 357 27.45 16.75 -11.36
N ALA A 358 28.35 17.33 -10.57
CA ALA A 358 29.79 17.10 -10.69
C ALA A 358 30.36 16.11 -9.64
N SER A 359 29.58 15.68 -8.64
CA SER A 359 30.12 14.77 -7.61
C SER A 359 29.05 13.93 -6.94
N THR A 360 28.38 13.06 -7.69
CA THR A 360 27.79 11.86 -7.06
C THR A 360 28.93 10.90 -6.72
N SER A 361 29.32 10.88 -5.45
CA SER A 361 30.04 9.77 -4.87
C SER A 361 29.26 8.48 -5.14
N ARG A 362 30.01 7.40 -5.37
CA ARG A 362 29.46 6.07 -5.65
C ARG A 362 28.49 5.68 -4.53
N VAL A 363 27.21 5.59 -4.86
CA VAL A 363 26.24 4.78 -4.09
C VAL A 363 26.86 3.39 -3.92
N ALA A 364 26.99 2.94 -2.68
CA ALA A 364 27.55 1.65 -2.35
C ALA A 364 26.84 0.55 -3.15
N LYS A 365 27.62 -0.27 -3.87
CA LYS A 365 27.09 -1.45 -4.57
C LYS A 365 26.39 -2.35 -3.55
N GLU A 366 25.14 -2.70 -3.82
CA GLU A 366 24.45 -3.78 -3.11
C GLU A 366 25.20 -5.10 -3.34
N ILE A 367 25.43 -5.85 -2.27
CA ILE A 367 26.04 -7.19 -2.30
C ILE A 367 24.92 -8.22 -2.53
N ASP A 368 25.03 -9.04 -3.57
CA ASP A 368 24.12 -10.16 -3.90
C ASP A 368 24.81 -11.53 -3.68
N GLU A 369 24.05 -12.62 -3.87
CA GLU A 369 24.54 -14.00 -3.64
C GLU A 369 25.75 -14.35 -4.53
N ASP A 370 25.74 -13.90 -5.79
CA ASP A 370 26.84 -14.13 -6.73
C ASP A 370 28.11 -13.37 -6.30
N HIS A 371 27.97 -12.19 -5.69
CA HIS A 371 29.09 -11.46 -5.11
C HIS A 371 29.70 -12.19 -3.91
N ILE A 372 28.89 -12.84 -3.07
CA ILE A 372 29.37 -13.59 -1.91
C ILE A 372 30.13 -14.85 -2.34
N LEU A 373 29.60 -15.58 -3.33
CA LEU A 373 30.29 -16.72 -3.94
C LEU A 373 31.62 -16.28 -4.58
N GLN A 374 31.65 -15.14 -5.28
CA GLN A 374 32.90 -14.58 -5.82
C GLN A 374 33.92 -14.20 -4.75
N VAL A 375 33.47 -13.66 -3.61
CA VAL A 375 34.36 -13.32 -2.49
C VAL A 375 34.93 -14.61 -1.87
N LEU A 376 34.10 -15.65 -1.68
CA LEU A 376 34.52 -16.94 -1.10
C LEU A 376 35.44 -17.75 -2.04
N ASP A 377 35.15 -17.76 -3.34
CA ASP A 377 35.95 -18.46 -4.35
C ASP A 377 37.25 -17.71 -4.72
N SER A 378 37.45 -16.52 -4.18
CA SER A 378 38.69 -15.76 -4.41
C SER A 378 39.87 -16.45 -3.73
N LYS A 379 41.02 -16.51 -4.42
CA LYS A 379 42.23 -17.20 -3.91
C LYS A 379 42.82 -16.56 -2.62
N SER A 380 42.41 -15.34 -2.30
CA SER A 380 42.85 -14.60 -1.11
C SER A 380 41.82 -13.50 -0.75
N PRO A 381 40.69 -13.85 -0.11
CA PRO A 381 39.64 -12.91 0.22
C PRO A 381 40.13 -11.83 1.18
N LYS A 382 39.83 -10.58 0.87
CA LYS A 382 40.23 -9.45 1.72
C LYS A 382 39.34 -9.39 2.96
N LYS A 383 39.96 -9.15 4.11
CA LYS A 383 39.26 -9.02 5.40
C LYS A 383 38.13 -7.97 5.35
N ASP A 384 38.34 -6.85 4.65
CA ASP A 384 37.35 -5.79 4.50
C ASP A 384 36.13 -6.22 3.68
N GLU A 385 36.30 -7.07 2.67
CA GLU A 385 35.20 -7.57 1.83
C GLU A 385 34.37 -8.59 2.61
N LEU A 386 35.03 -9.47 3.35
CA LEU A 386 34.37 -10.43 4.25
C LEU A 386 33.64 -9.71 5.40
N THR A 387 34.24 -8.66 5.98
CA THR A 387 33.62 -7.85 7.03
C THR A 387 32.37 -7.17 6.52
N LYS A 388 32.41 -6.59 5.32
CA LYS A 388 31.23 -6.00 4.67
C LYS A 388 30.15 -7.05 4.39
N ALA A 389 30.52 -8.22 3.87
CA ALA A 389 29.57 -9.30 3.63
C ALA A 389 28.90 -9.79 4.93
N CYS A 390 29.68 -10.01 6.01
CA CYS A 390 29.18 -10.39 7.32
C CYS A 390 28.23 -9.33 7.91
N ASN A 391 28.61 -8.05 7.86
CA ASN A 391 27.79 -6.95 8.36
C ASN A 391 26.48 -6.81 7.59
N VAL A 392 26.51 -6.95 6.26
CA VAL A 392 25.30 -6.91 5.41
C VAL A 392 24.37 -8.08 5.70
N LEU A 393 24.90 -9.24 6.04
CA LEU A 393 24.13 -10.43 6.39
C LEU A 393 23.70 -10.48 7.86
N GLY A 394 24.06 -9.48 8.67
CA GLY A 394 23.72 -9.41 10.09
C GLY A 394 24.40 -10.49 10.94
N VAL A 395 25.56 -10.99 10.50
CA VAL A 395 26.38 -11.94 11.28
C VAL A 395 27.66 -11.28 11.75
N SER A 396 28.20 -11.77 12.87
CA SER A 396 29.39 -11.17 13.46
C SER A 396 30.57 -11.14 12.47
N ALA A 397 31.14 -9.94 12.28
CA ALA A 397 32.39 -9.73 11.55
C ALA A 397 33.64 -9.86 12.44
N SER A 398 33.49 -10.32 13.70
CA SER A 398 34.62 -10.57 14.59
C SER A 398 35.31 -11.90 14.24
N GLY A 399 36.65 -11.89 14.29
CA GLY A 399 37.48 -13.10 14.17
C GLY A 399 38.56 -13.01 13.08
N SER A 400 39.17 -14.17 12.83
CA SER A 400 40.10 -14.36 11.72
C SER A 400 39.37 -14.42 10.38
N ILE A 401 40.11 -14.33 9.26
CA ILE A 401 39.56 -14.49 7.91
C ILE A 401 38.88 -15.85 7.76
N ALA A 402 39.48 -16.91 8.32
CA ALA A 402 38.91 -18.26 8.31
C ALA A 402 37.58 -18.34 9.07
N ASP A 403 37.45 -17.65 10.20
CA ASP A 403 36.19 -17.63 10.97
C ASP A 403 35.05 -16.96 10.19
N MET A 404 35.36 -15.90 9.43
CA MET A 404 34.38 -15.23 8.58
C MET A 404 34.02 -16.06 7.35
N ILE A 405 34.99 -16.73 6.72
CA ILE A 405 34.75 -17.64 5.60
C ILE A 405 33.86 -18.81 6.05
N ASN A 406 34.25 -19.51 7.12
CA ASN A 406 33.48 -20.65 7.63
C ASN A 406 32.03 -20.26 7.97
N ARG A 407 31.83 -19.06 8.54
CA ARG A 407 30.49 -18.55 8.88
C ARG A 407 29.64 -18.25 7.64
N LEU A 408 30.26 -17.69 6.59
CA LEU A 408 29.60 -17.43 5.32
C LEU A 408 29.33 -18.75 4.55
N GLU A 409 30.24 -19.72 4.61
CA GLU A 409 30.07 -21.06 4.01
C GLU A 409 28.99 -21.88 4.73
N GLU A 410 28.95 -21.85 6.06
CA GLU A 410 27.87 -22.48 6.84
C GLU A 410 26.50 -21.91 6.46
N LEU A 411 26.39 -20.58 6.29
CA LEU A 411 25.15 -19.93 5.83
C LEU A 411 24.72 -20.41 4.43
N LEU A 412 25.67 -20.72 3.54
CA LEU A 412 25.41 -21.27 2.21
C LEU A 412 25.04 -22.77 2.24
N LEU A 413 25.64 -23.54 3.15
CA LEU A 413 25.39 -24.97 3.35
C LEU A 413 24.01 -25.24 3.97
N TYR A 414 23.52 -24.37 4.85
CA TYR A 414 22.21 -24.50 5.52
C TYR A 414 21.06 -23.76 4.81
N LYS A 415 21.07 -23.66 3.47
CA LYS A 415 20.01 -23.03 2.65
C LYS A 415 18.58 -23.54 2.94
N HIS A 416 18.43 -24.78 3.38
CA HIS A 416 17.13 -25.39 3.71
C HIS A 416 16.64 -25.09 5.14
N VAL A 417 17.55 -24.70 6.04
CA VAL A 417 17.24 -24.33 7.44
C VAL A 417 17.03 -22.82 7.57
N TYR A 418 17.71 -22.01 6.75
CA TYR A 418 17.60 -20.55 6.72
C TYR A 418 17.01 -19.94 5.43
N PRO A 419 15.97 -20.51 4.78
CA PRO A 419 15.37 -19.90 3.59
C PRO A 419 14.71 -18.55 3.89
N LYS A 420 14.45 -18.23 5.17
CA LYS A 420 13.85 -16.97 5.61
C LYS A 420 14.85 -15.84 5.84
N MET A 421 16.15 -16.09 6.03
CA MET A 421 17.11 -14.99 6.26
C MET A 421 17.43 -14.23 4.96
N PHE A 422 17.62 -14.96 3.85
CA PHE A 422 17.88 -14.35 2.55
C PHE A 422 16.62 -13.73 1.90
N VAL A 423 15.42 -14.15 2.31
CA VAL A 423 14.15 -13.59 1.83
C VAL A 423 13.64 -12.42 2.69
N LYS A 424 14.05 -12.30 3.97
CA LYS A 424 13.54 -11.27 4.90
C LYS A 424 14.38 -10.00 5.05
N LEU A 425 15.64 -9.97 4.62
CA LEU A 425 16.53 -8.86 4.99
C LEU A 425 16.37 -7.56 4.16
N LYS A 426 15.55 -7.51 3.11
CA LYS A 426 15.34 -6.26 2.35
C LYS A 426 13.89 -5.94 1.98
N LYS A 427 12.96 -6.85 2.27
CA LYS A 427 11.77 -6.97 1.45
C LYS A 427 10.59 -7.43 2.31
N ALA A 428 9.76 -6.47 2.72
CA ALA A 428 8.57 -6.67 3.54
C ALA A 428 7.30 -6.50 2.68
N GLY A 429 6.11 -6.62 3.28
CA GLY A 429 4.83 -6.47 2.56
C GLY A 429 4.18 -7.80 2.18
N GLY A 430 2.99 -8.07 2.69
CA GLY A 430 2.17 -9.23 2.34
C GLY A 430 1.33 -9.07 1.08
N GLY A 431 1.61 -8.07 0.25
CA GLY A 431 0.98 -7.94 -1.06
C GLY A 431 0.01 -6.80 -1.20
N VAL A 432 -0.98 -7.03 -2.06
CA VAL A 432 -2.14 -6.18 -2.26
C VAL A 432 -3.40 -6.99 -2.04
N LEU A 433 -4.21 -6.58 -1.07
CA LEU A 433 -5.59 -7.04 -0.95
C LEU A 433 -6.48 -6.14 -1.79
N HIS A 434 -7.23 -6.71 -2.73
CA HIS A 434 -8.29 -5.98 -3.42
C HIS A 434 -9.63 -6.70 -3.33
N MET A 435 -10.71 -5.93 -3.43
CA MET A 435 -12.07 -6.44 -3.48
C MET A 435 -12.81 -5.80 -4.63
N GLY A 436 -13.38 -6.63 -5.50
CA GLY A 436 -14.14 -6.20 -6.66
C GLY A 436 -15.52 -6.83 -6.72
N CYS A 437 -16.43 -6.20 -7.46
CA CYS A 437 -17.70 -6.83 -7.80
C CYS A 437 -17.54 -7.86 -8.92
N THR A 438 -18.62 -8.57 -9.24
CA THR A 438 -18.69 -9.57 -10.32
C THR A 438 -18.44 -9.02 -11.73
N HIS A 439 -18.35 -7.70 -11.89
CA HIS A 439 -17.98 -7.04 -13.15
C HIS A 439 -16.50 -6.68 -13.23
N GLY A 440 -15.70 -7.07 -12.22
CA GLY A 440 -14.28 -6.76 -12.13
C GLY A 440 -13.96 -5.30 -11.79
N VAL A 441 -14.96 -4.49 -11.39
CA VAL A 441 -14.74 -3.15 -10.83
C VAL A 441 -14.33 -3.30 -9.37
N VAL A 442 -13.19 -2.71 -9.01
CA VAL A 442 -12.63 -2.73 -7.67
C VAL A 442 -13.33 -1.67 -6.82
N TYR A 443 -13.61 -2.00 -5.55
CA TYR A 443 -14.19 -1.12 -4.54
C TYR A 443 -13.21 -0.80 -3.40
N TYR A 444 -12.18 -1.63 -3.22
CA TYR A 444 -11.27 -1.56 -2.07
C TYR A 444 -9.91 -2.14 -2.50
N ALA A 445 -8.79 -1.39 -2.51
CA ALA A 445 -7.38 -1.80 -2.80
C ALA A 445 -6.25 -1.41 -1.76
N SER A 446 -5.50 -2.37 -1.17
CA SER A 446 -4.68 -2.16 0.07
C SER A 446 -3.31 -2.67 -0.16
N PRO A 447 -2.26 -1.89 0.14
CA PRO A 447 -1.02 -2.54 0.50
C PRO A 447 -1.27 -3.41 1.74
N LEU A 448 -0.66 -4.56 1.79
CA LEU A 448 -0.53 -5.34 3.01
C LEU A 448 0.91 -5.19 3.47
N TRP A 449 1.08 -4.61 4.66
CA TRP A 449 2.39 -4.47 5.29
C TRP A 449 2.91 -5.81 5.83
N TRP A 450 1.97 -6.61 6.33
CA TRP A 450 2.17 -7.96 6.83
C TRP A 450 1.47 -8.96 5.93
N GLN A 451 1.73 -10.25 6.14
CA GLN A 451 1.00 -11.30 5.46
C GLN A 451 -0.51 -11.13 5.67
N GLU A 452 -1.29 -11.34 4.60
CA GLU A 452 -2.75 -11.35 4.62
C GLU A 452 -3.31 -12.10 5.82
N SER A 453 -4.31 -11.48 6.45
CA SER A 453 -5.04 -12.05 7.58
C SER A 453 -6.53 -11.78 7.46
N ALA A 454 -7.34 -12.56 8.20
CA ALA A 454 -8.78 -12.33 8.29
C ALA A 454 -9.16 -10.92 8.77
N ARG A 455 -8.25 -10.24 9.49
CA ARG A 455 -8.43 -8.85 9.93
C ARG A 455 -8.51 -7.89 8.75
N ASP A 456 -7.64 -8.05 7.76
CA ASP A 456 -7.55 -7.14 6.60
C ASP A 456 -8.85 -7.15 5.77
N HIS A 457 -9.46 -8.33 5.63
CA HIS A 457 -10.78 -8.47 5.01
C HIS A 457 -11.90 -7.93 5.90
N GLY A 458 -11.81 -8.18 7.22
CA GLY A 458 -12.80 -7.67 8.16
C GLY A 458 -12.86 -6.15 8.20
N ASP A 459 -11.71 -5.47 8.19
CA ASP A 459 -11.65 -4.00 8.13
C ASP A 459 -12.27 -3.46 6.84
N ALA A 460 -12.04 -4.15 5.72
CA ALA A 460 -12.69 -3.82 4.46
C ALA A 460 -14.21 -3.93 4.54
N LEU A 461 -14.71 -5.09 4.99
CA LEU A 461 -16.14 -5.40 5.06
C LEU A 461 -16.89 -4.46 5.99
N LEU A 462 -16.28 -4.14 7.13
CA LEU A 462 -16.83 -3.22 8.13
C LEU A 462 -16.77 -1.75 7.70
N SER A 463 -16.07 -1.44 6.61
CA SER A 463 -16.07 -0.12 6.00
C SER A 463 -17.29 0.09 5.10
N PHE A 464 -17.92 -0.98 4.57
CA PHE A 464 -19.12 -0.83 3.75
C PHE A 464 -20.30 -0.23 4.53
N LYS A 465 -20.82 0.91 4.04
CA LYS A 465 -22.10 1.45 4.51
C LYS A 465 -23.24 0.47 4.27
N HIS A 466 -23.23 -0.17 3.11
CA HIS A 466 -24.11 -1.30 2.78
C HIS A 466 -23.24 -2.54 2.53
N PRO A 467 -23.04 -3.40 3.55
CA PRO A 467 -22.23 -4.60 3.41
C PRO A 467 -22.76 -5.54 2.32
N PRO A 468 -21.89 -6.19 1.53
CA PRO A 468 -22.32 -7.09 0.47
C PRO A 468 -23.08 -8.29 1.04
N THR A 469 -24.16 -8.70 0.37
CA THR A 469 -24.90 -9.92 0.70
C THR A 469 -24.02 -11.16 0.61
N VAL A 470 -23.11 -11.21 -0.37
CA VAL A 470 -22.17 -12.33 -0.56
C VAL A 470 -20.75 -11.82 -0.63
N TYR A 471 -19.91 -12.37 0.23
CA TYR A 471 -18.49 -12.15 0.26
C TYR A 471 -17.76 -13.44 -0.12
N ILE A 472 -16.82 -13.36 -1.06
CA ILE A 472 -16.08 -14.52 -1.58
C ILE A 472 -14.58 -14.31 -1.37
N CYS A 473 -13.90 -15.27 -0.73
CA CYS A 473 -12.44 -15.28 -0.58
C CYS A 473 -11.89 -16.68 -0.25
N ASP A 474 -10.56 -16.82 -0.24
CA ASP A 474 -9.87 -18.07 0.07
C ASP A 474 -9.92 -18.51 1.53
N ILE A 475 -10.10 -17.56 2.45
CA ILE A 475 -10.13 -17.79 3.90
C ILE A 475 -11.51 -17.50 4.51
N ALA A 476 -12.58 -17.86 3.79
CA ALA A 476 -13.97 -17.49 4.09
C ALA A 476 -14.42 -17.79 5.53
N GLY A 477 -14.13 -19.00 6.04
CA GLY A 477 -14.45 -19.36 7.42
C GLY A 477 -13.70 -18.54 8.47
N CYS A 478 -12.41 -18.25 8.22
CA CYS A 478 -11.60 -17.40 9.10
C CYS A 478 -12.13 -15.96 9.13
N VAL A 479 -12.48 -15.41 7.97
CA VAL A 479 -13.07 -14.06 7.86
C VAL A 479 -14.42 -14.01 8.56
N ALA A 480 -15.29 -15.00 8.35
CA ALA A 480 -16.59 -15.06 8.99
C ALA A 480 -16.47 -15.03 10.52
N SER A 481 -15.66 -15.94 11.07
CA SER A 481 -15.41 -16.01 12.52
C SER A 481 -14.81 -14.70 13.06
N HIS A 482 -13.80 -14.14 12.38
CA HIS A 482 -13.16 -12.89 12.82
C HIS A 482 -14.12 -11.71 12.84
N VAL A 483 -14.90 -11.52 11.77
CA VAL A 483 -15.85 -10.40 11.64
C VAL A 483 -17.02 -10.56 12.61
N ASN A 484 -17.56 -11.77 12.75
CA ASN A 484 -18.62 -12.03 13.72
C ASN A 484 -18.16 -11.83 15.16
N ASN A 485 -16.94 -12.24 15.52
CA ASN A 485 -16.39 -11.95 16.85
C ASN A 485 -16.28 -10.44 17.11
N ARG A 486 -15.89 -9.64 16.11
CA ARG A 486 -15.80 -8.17 16.23
C ARG A 486 -17.17 -7.47 16.30
N THR A 487 -18.21 -8.11 15.79
CA THR A 487 -19.56 -7.54 15.67
C THR A 487 -20.58 -8.19 16.58
N HIS A 488 -20.14 -8.96 17.60
CA HIS A 488 -21.04 -9.68 18.51
C HIS A 488 -22.04 -10.58 17.77
N GLN A 489 -21.54 -11.29 16.75
CA GLN A 489 -22.29 -12.22 15.89
C GLN A 489 -23.39 -11.54 15.05
N GLN A 490 -23.30 -10.23 14.80
CA GLN A 490 -24.33 -9.50 14.04
C GLN A 490 -24.10 -9.44 12.53
N PHE A 491 -22.89 -9.72 12.03
CA PHE A 491 -22.55 -9.44 10.64
C PHE A 491 -22.91 -10.58 9.67
N PHE A 492 -22.24 -11.72 9.77
CA PHE A 492 -22.46 -12.88 8.91
C PHE A 492 -23.57 -13.76 9.50
N GLN A 493 -24.80 -13.37 9.23
CA GLN A 493 -26.01 -14.11 9.60
C GLN A 493 -26.87 -14.37 8.36
N PRO A 494 -27.62 -15.50 8.30
CA PRO A 494 -27.74 -16.54 9.31
C PRO A 494 -26.54 -17.52 9.33
N HIS A 495 -26.51 -18.37 10.35
CA HIS A 495 -25.62 -19.54 10.45
C HIS A 495 -24.12 -19.23 10.30
N ASP A 496 -23.64 -18.11 10.84
CA ASP A 496 -22.22 -17.70 10.72
C ASP A 496 -21.79 -17.49 9.24
N GLY A 497 -22.75 -17.09 8.39
CA GLY A 497 -22.54 -16.81 6.97
C GLY A 497 -22.41 -18.03 6.07
N ARG A 498 -22.88 -19.20 6.53
CA ARG A 498 -23.03 -20.43 5.72
C ARG A 498 -24.36 -20.39 4.97
N VAL A 499 -24.45 -21.13 3.87
CA VAL A 499 -25.66 -21.15 3.01
C VAL A 499 -26.86 -21.83 3.67
N CYS A 500 -26.62 -22.68 4.68
CA CYS A 500 -27.65 -23.35 5.46
C CYS A 500 -27.11 -23.75 6.84
N GLU A 501 -28.00 -24.22 7.71
CA GLU A 501 -27.65 -24.69 9.06
C GLU A 501 -26.67 -25.88 9.03
N PRO A 502 -25.66 -25.92 9.93
CA PRO A 502 -24.66 -26.98 10.00
C PRO A 502 -25.17 -28.28 10.64
N THR A 503 -26.23 -28.87 10.06
CA THR A 503 -26.73 -30.19 10.46
C THR A 503 -25.93 -31.31 9.80
N GLU A 504 -25.88 -32.49 10.42
CA GLU A 504 -25.19 -33.66 9.86
C GLU A 504 -25.74 -34.04 8.47
N ALA A 505 -27.04 -33.89 8.25
CA ALA A 505 -27.69 -34.13 6.96
C ALA A 505 -27.18 -33.15 5.89
N ASN A 506 -27.14 -31.85 6.19
CA ASN A 506 -26.65 -30.83 5.26
C ASN A 506 -25.17 -31.01 4.94
N ILE A 507 -24.35 -31.31 5.95
CA ILE A 507 -22.91 -31.57 5.79
C ILE A 507 -22.67 -32.82 4.92
N SER A 508 -23.47 -33.86 5.10
CA SER A 508 -23.42 -35.08 4.28
C SER A 508 -23.80 -34.81 2.82
N LEU A 509 -24.88 -34.06 2.59
CA LEU A 509 -25.30 -33.64 1.25
C LEU A 509 -24.26 -32.75 0.56
N ALA A 510 -23.64 -31.83 1.30
CA ALA A 510 -22.58 -30.97 0.79
C ALA A 510 -21.32 -31.77 0.44
N SER A 511 -20.94 -32.72 1.30
CA SER A 511 -19.82 -33.64 1.07
C SER A 511 -20.02 -34.50 -0.16
N ALA A 512 -21.26 -34.91 -0.46
CA ALA A 512 -21.62 -35.65 -1.66
C ALA A 512 -21.77 -34.77 -2.91
N GLY A 513 -21.63 -33.43 -2.81
CA GLY A 513 -21.87 -32.49 -3.91
C GLY A 513 -23.35 -32.36 -4.32
N LYS A 514 -24.26 -32.88 -3.50
CA LYS A 514 -25.71 -32.95 -3.76
C LYS A 514 -26.51 -31.84 -3.09
N LEU A 515 -25.90 -31.07 -2.18
CA LEU A 515 -26.57 -29.93 -1.54
C LEU A 515 -27.00 -28.89 -2.57
N ARG A 516 -28.26 -28.47 -2.50
CA ARG A 516 -28.85 -27.41 -3.32
C ARG A 516 -29.69 -26.53 -2.41
N VAL A 517 -29.38 -25.23 -2.38
CA VAL A 517 -30.08 -24.22 -1.60
C VAL A 517 -30.64 -23.19 -2.55
N ASN A 518 -31.94 -22.89 -2.39
CA ASN A 518 -32.60 -21.80 -3.08
C ASN A 518 -32.65 -20.58 -2.14
N LEU A 519 -32.36 -19.41 -2.70
CA LEU A 519 -32.32 -18.14 -1.98
C LEU A 519 -33.12 -17.13 -2.80
N ASP A 520 -34.33 -16.80 -2.33
CA ASP A 520 -35.30 -16.00 -3.09
C ASP A 520 -34.76 -14.63 -3.54
N TRP A 521 -33.87 -14.03 -2.75
CA TRP A 521 -33.25 -12.75 -3.07
C TRP A 521 -32.30 -12.81 -4.27
N VAL A 522 -31.86 -13.99 -4.72
CA VAL A 522 -31.00 -14.13 -5.91
C VAL A 522 -31.74 -13.66 -7.17
N ASP A 523 -33.06 -13.83 -7.23
CA ASP A 523 -33.86 -13.33 -8.34
C ASP A 523 -33.90 -11.80 -8.41
N ASN A 524 -33.72 -11.09 -7.29
CA ASN A 524 -33.63 -9.64 -7.29
C ASN A 524 -32.37 -9.14 -8.00
N ILE A 525 -31.25 -9.87 -7.87
CA ILE A 525 -30.01 -9.60 -8.61
C ILE A 525 -30.23 -9.79 -10.11
N LYS A 526 -30.91 -10.87 -10.53
CA LYS A 526 -31.22 -11.12 -11.95
C LYS A 526 -32.10 -10.02 -12.55
N LYS A 527 -33.11 -9.57 -11.79
CA LYS A 527 -34.09 -8.56 -12.23
C LYS A 527 -33.56 -7.12 -12.14
N LYS A 528 -32.42 -6.88 -11.47
CA LYS A 528 -31.86 -5.55 -11.17
C LYS A 528 -32.88 -4.61 -10.49
N THR A 529 -33.71 -5.15 -9.62
CA THR A 529 -34.75 -4.39 -8.94
C THR A 529 -34.11 -3.45 -7.91
N LYS A 530 -34.18 -2.13 -8.13
CA LYS A 530 -33.86 -1.18 -7.07
C LYS A 530 -35.01 -1.14 -6.08
N LEU A 531 -34.76 -1.57 -4.85
CA LEU A 531 -35.76 -1.54 -3.78
C LEU A 531 -35.68 -0.20 -3.04
N ASN A 532 -36.79 0.54 -3.00
CA ASN A 532 -36.92 1.71 -2.14
C ASN A 532 -37.16 1.22 -0.71
N LEU A 533 -36.09 1.09 0.08
CA LEU A 533 -36.17 0.65 1.47
C LEU A 533 -36.22 1.89 2.38
N GLU A 534 -37.28 2.02 3.19
CA GLU A 534 -37.36 3.04 4.23
C GLU A 534 -36.37 2.70 5.36
N HIS A 535 -35.47 3.63 5.68
CA HIS A 535 -34.45 3.45 6.70
C HIS A 535 -35.05 3.68 8.09
N SER A 536 -35.39 2.62 8.83
CA SER A 536 -36.02 2.75 10.15
C SER A 536 -35.12 2.38 11.35
N THR A 537 -33.88 1.93 11.14
CA THR A 537 -33.02 1.43 12.23
C THR A 537 -31.59 2.00 12.24
N THR A 538 -31.08 2.27 13.45
CA THR A 538 -29.73 2.76 13.75
C THR A 538 -28.64 1.67 13.75
N GLU A 539 -29.01 0.40 13.52
CA GLU A 539 -28.07 -0.73 13.50
C GLU A 539 -27.65 -1.09 12.06
N GLN A 540 -26.41 -0.71 11.69
CA GLN A 540 -25.84 -0.85 10.35
C GLN A 540 -25.94 -2.27 9.74
N PHE A 541 -25.79 -3.32 10.55
CA PHE A 541 -25.78 -4.72 10.06
C PHE A 541 -27.17 -5.32 9.90
N SER A 542 -28.18 -4.71 10.52
CA SER A 542 -29.58 -5.16 10.48
C SER A 542 -30.34 -4.55 9.29
N GLN A 543 -29.67 -3.73 8.47
CA GLN A 543 -30.29 -3.10 7.30
C GLN A 543 -30.27 -4.04 6.08
N PRO A 544 -31.41 -4.18 5.37
CA PRO A 544 -31.45 -4.93 4.13
C PRO A 544 -30.54 -4.29 3.07
N HIS A 545 -29.85 -5.12 2.29
CA HIS A 545 -28.98 -4.62 1.23
C HIS A 545 -29.82 -4.04 0.08
N PRO A 546 -29.49 -2.85 -0.49
CA PRO A 546 -30.36 -2.14 -1.43
C PRO A 546 -30.73 -2.89 -2.72
N GLU A 547 -29.88 -3.82 -3.17
CA GLU A 547 -30.10 -4.60 -4.40
C GLU A 547 -30.81 -5.93 -4.15
N THR A 548 -30.56 -6.58 -3.02
CA THR A 548 -31.06 -7.93 -2.74
C THR A 548 -32.30 -7.92 -1.85
N GLY A 549 -32.48 -6.87 -1.04
CA GLY A 549 -33.58 -6.72 -0.09
C GLY A 549 -33.44 -7.57 1.17
N THR A 550 -32.36 -8.34 1.30
CA THR A 550 -32.12 -9.23 2.46
C THR A 550 -31.14 -8.63 3.46
N THR A 551 -31.33 -8.96 4.74
CA THR A 551 -30.36 -8.74 5.82
C THR A 551 -29.31 -9.83 5.88
N ASP A 552 -29.49 -10.94 5.14
CA ASP A 552 -28.56 -12.06 5.16
C ASP A 552 -27.20 -11.69 4.57
N ARG A 553 -26.13 -12.24 5.13
CA ARG A 553 -24.74 -12.02 4.74
C ARG A 553 -23.99 -13.35 4.77
N PHE A 554 -23.43 -13.72 3.63
CA PHE A 554 -22.74 -15.00 3.43
C PHE A 554 -21.25 -14.79 3.19
N SER A 555 -20.42 -15.64 3.78
CA SER A 555 -18.97 -15.73 3.52
C SER A 555 -18.67 -17.08 2.87
N LEU A 556 -18.32 -17.06 1.59
CA LEU A 556 -18.20 -18.23 0.73
C LEU A 556 -16.77 -18.40 0.20
N TYR A 557 -16.36 -19.65 -0.04
CA TYR A 557 -15.08 -19.95 -0.68
C TYR A 557 -15.13 -19.73 -2.19
N ASP A 558 -14.04 -19.19 -2.74
CA ASP A 558 -13.82 -19.21 -4.18
C ASP A 558 -13.79 -20.66 -4.69
N ARG A 559 -14.31 -20.88 -5.89
CA ARG A 559 -14.41 -22.17 -6.59
C ARG A 559 -13.09 -22.89 -6.69
N PHE A 560 -11.98 -22.16 -6.81
CA PHE A 560 -10.64 -22.72 -6.98
C PHE A 560 -10.02 -23.20 -5.66
N HIS A 561 -10.46 -22.68 -4.51
CA HIS A 561 -9.83 -22.90 -3.20
C HIS A 561 -10.64 -23.77 -2.22
N GLN A 562 -11.68 -24.46 -2.70
CA GLN A 562 -12.58 -25.29 -1.87
C GLN A 562 -11.97 -26.60 -1.33
N LYS A 563 -10.77 -27.00 -1.78
CA LYS A 563 -10.23 -28.35 -1.53
C LYS A 563 -9.56 -28.55 -0.16
N ASN A 564 -9.23 -27.47 0.57
CA ASN A 564 -8.39 -27.53 1.77
C ASN A 564 -9.17 -27.38 3.10
N GLN A 565 -10.46 -27.70 3.11
CA GLN A 565 -11.33 -27.48 4.27
C GLN A 565 -11.11 -28.55 5.35
N LYS A 566 -10.62 -28.13 6.53
CA LYS A 566 -10.37 -29.04 7.66
C LYS A 566 -11.63 -29.40 8.46
N ARG A 567 -12.59 -28.46 8.56
CA ARG A 567 -13.83 -28.63 9.33
C ARG A 567 -15.00 -29.04 8.42
N PRO A 568 -15.81 -30.04 8.77
CA PRO A 568 -16.90 -30.53 7.91
C PRO A 568 -17.92 -29.47 7.52
N GLU A 569 -18.27 -28.57 8.43
CA GLU A 569 -19.24 -27.49 8.25
C GLU A 569 -18.79 -26.41 7.25
N GLU A 570 -17.49 -26.30 6.96
CA GLU A 570 -16.96 -25.36 5.97
C GLU A 570 -17.38 -25.71 4.54
N LYS A 571 -17.82 -26.96 4.31
CA LYS A 571 -18.42 -27.39 3.04
C LYS A 571 -19.72 -26.65 2.73
N LEU A 572 -20.38 -26.11 3.74
CA LEU A 572 -21.58 -25.27 3.62
C LEU A 572 -21.26 -23.82 3.21
N ARG A 573 -19.99 -23.47 3.01
CA ARG A 573 -19.57 -22.20 2.40
C ARG A 573 -19.25 -22.32 0.91
N SER A 574 -19.73 -23.39 0.26
CA SER A 574 -19.49 -23.60 -1.16
C SER A 574 -20.51 -22.85 -2.02
N LEU A 575 -20.03 -22.01 -2.94
CA LEU A 575 -20.87 -21.39 -3.96
C LEU A 575 -21.61 -22.42 -4.84
N LYS A 576 -21.10 -23.66 -4.96
CA LYS A 576 -21.75 -24.74 -5.72
C LYS A 576 -23.08 -25.19 -5.10
N ALA A 577 -23.29 -24.92 -3.81
CA ALA A 577 -24.55 -25.22 -3.14
C ALA A 577 -25.68 -24.28 -3.59
N ILE A 578 -25.38 -23.15 -4.24
CA ILE A 578 -26.36 -22.18 -4.75
C ILE A 578 -26.19 -22.07 -6.28
N PRO A 579 -26.75 -23.00 -7.08
CA PRO A 579 -26.50 -23.06 -8.53
C PRO A 579 -26.91 -21.78 -9.27
N GLU A 580 -28.01 -21.17 -8.86
CA GLU A 580 -28.51 -19.96 -9.51
C GLU A 580 -27.54 -18.79 -9.35
N LEU A 581 -27.07 -18.56 -8.13
CA LEU A 581 -26.05 -17.54 -7.85
C LEU A 581 -24.73 -17.89 -8.55
N ALA A 582 -24.33 -19.16 -8.53
CA ALA A 582 -23.14 -19.62 -9.23
C ALA A 582 -23.21 -19.34 -10.74
N SER A 583 -24.39 -19.44 -11.37
CA SER A 583 -24.51 -19.11 -12.80
C SER A 583 -24.27 -17.63 -13.12
N LEU A 584 -24.45 -16.74 -12.14
CA LEU A 584 -24.34 -15.27 -12.31
C LEU A 584 -22.95 -14.73 -11.97
N ILE A 585 -22.16 -15.48 -11.19
CA ILE A 585 -20.87 -15.03 -10.67
C ILE A 585 -19.72 -15.64 -11.48
N ASN A 586 -18.88 -14.76 -12.04
CA ASN A 586 -17.55 -15.12 -12.52
C ASN A 586 -16.50 -14.84 -11.42
N THR A 587 -16.09 -15.86 -10.66
CA THR A 587 -15.09 -15.67 -9.60
C THR A 587 -13.67 -15.43 -10.15
N ALA A 588 -13.42 -15.79 -11.42
CA ALA A 588 -12.12 -15.56 -12.08
C ALA A 588 -11.82 -14.08 -12.36
N GLU A 589 -12.76 -13.15 -12.16
CA GLU A 589 -12.50 -11.71 -12.35
C GLU A 589 -11.39 -11.20 -11.41
N ALA A 590 -11.34 -11.69 -10.16
CA ALA A 590 -10.30 -11.28 -9.21
C ALA A 590 -8.91 -11.76 -9.65
N GLU A 591 -8.81 -12.99 -10.15
CA GLU A 591 -7.58 -13.54 -10.74
C GLU A 591 -7.14 -12.76 -11.99
N GLN A 592 -8.09 -12.31 -12.82
CA GLN A 592 -7.80 -11.49 -14.00
C GLN A 592 -7.20 -10.14 -13.60
N VAL A 593 -7.80 -9.46 -12.60
CA VAL A 593 -7.24 -8.23 -12.05
C VAL A 593 -5.83 -8.47 -11.50
N ASN A 594 -5.61 -9.60 -10.84
CA ASN A 594 -4.30 -10.01 -10.36
C ASN A 594 -3.27 -10.25 -11.47
N ARG A 595 -3.70 -10.85 -12.58
CA ARG A 595 -2.86 -11.04 -13.76
C ARG A 595 -2.51 -9.71 -14.41
N GLU A 596 -3.48 -8.82 -14.56
CA GLU A 596 -3.27 -7.47 -15.09
C GLU A 596 -2.30 -6.67 -14.20
N LEU A 597 -2.42 -6.78 -12.88
CA LEU A 597 -1.51 -6.16 -11.93
C LEU A 597 -0.10 -6.73 -12.10
N SER A 598 0.03 -8.06 -12.25
CA SER A 598 1.32 -8.75 -12.31
C SER A 598 2.28 -8.24 -13.40
N SER A 599 1.76 -7.71 -14.52
CA SER A 599 2.59 -7.13 -15.58
C SER A 599 3.31 -5.84 -15.15
N SER A 600 2.74 -5.13 -14.17
CA SER A 600 3.27 -3.91 -13.56
C SER A 600 4.06 -4.19 -12.27
N ARG A 601 4.11 -5.44 -11.79
CA ARG A 601 4.74 -5.81 -10.52
C ARG A 601 6.19 -5.34 -10.43
N TYR A 602 7.00 -5.64 -11.44
CA TYR A 602 8.41 -5.25 -11.46
C TYR A 602 8.61 -3.73 -11.24
N SER A 603 7.80 -2.91 -11.92
CA SER A 603 7.92 -1.45 -11.79
C SER A 603 7.37 -0.92 -10.46
N LEU A 604 6.28 -1.51 -9.96
CA LEU A 604 5.66 -1.08 -8.71
C LEU A 604 6.51 -1.46 -7.50
N CYS A 605 7.05 -2.69 -7.45
CA CYS A 605 7.85 -3.18 -6.33
C CYS A 605 9.22 -2.51 -6.18
N GLN A 606 9.64 -1.67 -7.13
CA GLN A 606 10.87 -0.88 -7.10
C GLN A 606 10.63 0.57 -6.67
N MET A 607 9.40 0.94 -6.35
CA MET A 607 9.06 2.27 -5.86
C MET A 607 9.25 2.33 -4.34
N LYS A 608 9.52 3.53 -3.80
CA LYS A 608 9.32 3.75 -2.37
C LYS A 608 7.82 3.62 -2.06
N ASP A 609 7.50 3.41 -0.80
CA ASP A 609 6.16 3.22 -0.29
C ASP A 609 5.17 4.32 -0.72
N THR A 610 5.53 5.60 -0.62
CA THR A 610 4.66 6.72 -1.06
C THR A 610 4.27 6.58 -2.53
N GLN A 611 5.25 6.39 -3.43
CA GLN A 611 4.97 6.27 -4.86
C GLN A 611 4.29 4.94 -5.20
N TYR A 612 4.59 3.87 -4.48
CA TYR A 612 3.91 2.58 -4.61
C TYR A 612 2.41 2.73 -4.31
N MET A 613 2.09 3.35 -3.18
CA MET A 613 0.73 3.60 -2.72
C MET A 613 -0.07 4.45 -3.70
N PHE A 614 0.50 5.58 -4.12
CA PHE A 614 -0.10 6.43 -5.13
C PHE A 614 -0.35 5.68 -6.44
N SER A 615 0.67 4.99 -6.93
CA SER A 615 0.62 4.30 -8.22
C SER A 615 -0.39 3.16 -8.22
N LEU A 616 -0.51 2.44 -7.11
CA LEU A 616 -1.49 1.38 -6.94
C LEU A 616 -2.92 1.93 -6.97
N ARG A 617 -3.18 3.01 -6.24
CA ARG A 617 -4.47 3.71 -6.25
C ARG A 617 -4.83 4.21 -7.65
N LEU A 618 -3.88 4.86 -8.33
CA LEU A 618 -4.04 5.32 -9.71
C LEU A 618 -4.33 4.17 -10.66
N TYR A 619 -3.64 3.04 -10.50
CA TYR A 619 -3.85 1.85 -11.33
C TYR A 619 -5.28 1.33 -11.21
N PHE A 620 -5.80 1.17 -9.98
CA PHE A 620 -7.18 0.70 -9.78
C PHE A 620 -8.22 1.70 -10.28
N HIS A 621 -7.94 3.00 -10.17
CA HIS A 621 -8.77 4.04 -10.77
C HIS A 621 -8.87 3.91 -12.29
N LEU A 622 -7.74 3.80 -12.98
CA LEU A 622 -7.69 3.64 -14.44
C LEU A 622 -8.32 2.31 -14.88
N HIS A 623 -8.09 1.23 -14.13
CA HIS A 623 -8.74 -0.06 -14.33
C HIS A 623 -10.27 0.05 -14.28
N ASN A 624 -10.79 0.69 -13.24
CA ASN A 624 -12.22 0.91 -13.07
C ASN A 624 -12.80 1.78 -14.18
N ALA A 625 -12.10 2.86 -14.57
CA ALA A 625 -12.50 3.71 -15.69
C ALA A 625 -12.61 2.92 -17.00
N ARG A 626 -11.63 2.04 -17.29
CA ARG A 626 -11.64 1.15 -18.46
C ARG A 626 -12.80 0.16 -18.42
N LYS A 627 -12.99 -0.56 -17.31
CA LYS A 627 -14.10 -1.52 -17.13
C LYS A 627 -15.47 -0.85 -17.30
N ASN A 628 -15.63 0.35 -16.75
CA ASN A 628 -16.86 1.13 -16.89
C ASN A 628 -17.07 1.67 -18.30
N SER A 629 -16.02 2.11 -18.99
CA SER A 629 -16.12 2.61 -20.36
C SER A 629 -16.55 1.52 -21.34
N ALA A 630 -16.14 0.26 -21.11
CA ALA A 630 -16.57 -0.88 -21.89
C ALA A 630 -18.06 -1.23 -21.75
N VAL A 631 -18.78 -0.64 -20.78
CA VAL A 631 -20.22 -0.83 -20.56
C VAL A 631 -21.06 0.31 -21.16
N LYS A 632 -20.44 1.47 -21.46
CA LYS A 632 -21.11 2.63 -22.07
C LYS A 632 -21.29 2.50 -23.59
N LEU A 633 -20.54 1.60 -24.21
CA LEU A 633 -20.68 1.15 -25.60
C LEU A 633 -21.62 -0.06 -25.64
#